data_AF-A0A7L7KR45-F1
#
_entry.id   AF-A0A7L7KR45-F1
#
_cell.length_a   1.000
_cell.length_b   1.000
_cell.length_c   1.000
_cell.angle_alpha   90.00
_cell.angle_beta   90.00
_cell.angle_gamma   90.00
#
_symmetry.space_group_name_H-M   'P 1'
#
loop_
_entity.id
_entity.type
_entity.pdbx_description
1 polymer ?
#
loop_
_entity_poly.entity_id
_entity_poly.type
_entity_poly.pdbx_seq_one_letter_code
_entity_poly.pdbx_strand_id
1 'polypeptide(L)'
;MKRIMLVIVFGVLTLLVACETITPSVTETVTITYETNGGTLGSDATLEVDKGTAISEPTVTKEGHTLLGWYSDSTFNVAYDFAQGVQGNITIYAKWQPLELVVTYYTDAEYDTIITSYGESFPTTDDPVVEGYHFDGWYSDQELTTPFEFTSAVVTDNTTLYGKFTIEEYTLTIINMGNIVSETTYTYGELVDIPTDFTMEGYIFNGVYEEEQFINQVISNFAMPADNVTLYIEMEEFSQVLTIYLVPFRPGEELLDISEDLKTLMLAALEDAGSSYTDIEFYVGSTYETVGEALLVGIADVAYLPATTYVMYHDVESSPIEPLVALTRIGLNKDYDDANLWNDGMPTTSDSQVQVPYYRSLIIAGPSAAGQAVAAKVNSGAPLVWDDVKDLNWCVRSVTSSSGYVYPNMWLNTKFGKTYDDITGYVTTTAGYGNSMSSLAAEICDVATFYADARRDYADEWETDYGKTDIWTETNVIGVSAPIMNDVIAYNADNLDTTIIEILEEFFVTLGDDPMYWQLSGLFYNDGFILIDDTDYDPVREALEFYGY
;
A
#
# COMPACT_ATOMS: atom_id res chain seq x y z
N MET A 1 34.68 -86.68 -99.37
CA MET A 1 34.79 -87.69 -100.45
C MET A 1 35.23 -89.01 -99.81
N LYS A 2 34.40 -90.08 -99.95
CA LYS A 2 34.68 -91.52 -99.68
C LYS A 2 34.97 -91.91 -98.21
N ARG A 3 34.40 -92.95 -97.57
CA ARG A 3 33.67 -94.20 -97.91
C ARG A 3 32.99 -94.71 -96.62
N ILE A 4 31.69 -94.99 -96.55
CA ILE A 4 30.98 -96.29 -96.64
C ILE A 4 31.78 -97.55 -96.19
N MET A 5 31.34 -98.20 -95.10
CA MET A 5 31.08 -99.66 -94.94
C MET A 5 30.56 -99.90 -93.50
N LEU A 6 29.26 -100.07 -93.25
CA LEU A 6 28.50 -101.35 -93.22
C LEU A 6 29.25 -102.51 -92.58
N VAL A 7 28.83 -102.96 -91.39
CA VAL A 7 28.61 -104.39 -91.08
C VAL A 7 27.49 -104.53 -90.03
N ILE A 8 26.40 -105.16 -90.47
CA ILE A 8 25.36 -105.79 -89.66
C ILE A 8 25.87 -107.20 -89.33
N VAL A 9 25.79 -107.63 -88.07
CA VAL A 9 25.78 -109.06 -87.72
C VAL A 9 24.63 -109.33 -86.76
N PHE A 10 23.59 -109.94 -87.32
CA PHE A 10 22.60 -110.73 -86.61
C PHE A 10 23.23 -112.10 -86.31
N GLY A 11 23.21 -112.53 -85.05
CA GLY A 11 23.69 -113.84 -84.62
C GLY A 11 22.93 -114.31 -83.39
N VAL A 12 21.79 -114.95 -83.63
CA VAL A 12 21.00 -115.75 -82.68
C VAL A 12 21.84 -116.95 -82.21
N LEU A 13 21.42 -117.58 -81.09
CA LEU A 13 21.82 -118.90 -80.53
C LEU A 13 22.79 -118.74 -79.33
N THR A 14 22.50 -119.16 -78.09
CA THR A 14 21.59 -120.19 -77.59
C THR A 14 21.33 -119.96 -76.10
N LEU A 15 20.12 -120.31 -75.68
CA LEU A 15 19.63 -120.40 -74.30
C LEU A 15 20.54 -121.33 -73.44
N LEU A 16 21.05 -120.81 -72.33
CA LEU A 16 21.38 -121.62 -71.15
C LEU A 16 20.64 -120.98 -69.97
N VAL A 17 19.56 -121.64 -69.56
CA VAL A 17 18.78 -121.29 -68.38
C VAL A 17 19.64 -121.64 -67.16
N ALA A 18 20.21 -120.62 -66.52
CA ALA A 18 20.62 -120.70 -65.13
C ALA A 18 19.46 -120.17 -64.29
N CYS A 19 18.77 -121.09 -63.62
CA CYS A 19 17.79 -120.77 -62.60
C CYS A 19 18.55 -120.28 -61.36
N GLU A 20 18.70 -118.97 -61.22
CA GLU A 20 18.99 -118.34 -59.93
C GLU A 20 17.70 -117.71 -59.40
N THR A 21 17.29 -118.18 -58.24
CA THR A 21 16.09 -117.77 -57.52
C THR A 21 16.15 -116.29 -57.17
N ILE A 22 15.23 -115.49 -57.72
CA ILE A 22 14.95 -114.12 -57.26
C ILE A 22 14.16 -114.25 -55.95
N THR A 23 14.80 -114.00 -54.81
CA THR A 23 14.06 -113.78 -53.56
C THR A 23 13.40 -112.41 -53.61
N PRO A 24 12.09 -112.28 -53.33
CA PRO A 24 11.48 -110.98 -53.12
C PRO A 24 12.13 -110.35 -51.88
N SER A 25 12.79 -109.21 -52.06
CA SER A 25 13.22 -108.38 -50.93
C SER A 25 11.95 -107.83 -50.30
N VAL A 26 11.51 -108.47 -49.20
CA VAL A 26 10.54 -107.86 -48.30
C VAL A 26 11.28 -106.69 -47.66
N THR A 27 11.01 -105.47 -48.10
CA THR A 27 11.53 -104.28 -47.42
C THR A 27 10.76 -104.15 -46.10
N GLU A 28 11.49 -104.27 -45.00
CA GLU A 28 10.96 -104.02 -43.66
C GLU A 28 10.65 -102.52 -43.57
N THR A 29 9.39 -102.14 -43.36
CA THR A 29 9.04 -100.72 -43.16
C THR A 29 9.12 -100.35 -41.68
N VAL A 30 9.44 -99.09 -41.42
CA VAL A 30 9.54 -98.52 -40.06
C VAL A 30 8.75 -97.21 -40.01
N THR A 31 8.15 -96.94 -38.86
CA THR A 31 7.32 -95.76 -38.61
C THR A 31 8.06 -94.73 -37.77
N ILE A 32 8.10 -93.50 -38.27
CA ILE A 32 8.55 -92.32 -37.54
C ILE A 32 7.32 -91.58 -37.03
N THR A 33 7.29 -91.27 -35.74
CA THR A 33 6.26 -90.43 -35.12
C THR A 33 6.84 -89.08 -34.75
N TYR A 34 6.19 -88.00 -35.16
CA TYR A 34 6.60 -86.62 -34.86
C TYR A 34 5.82 -86.11 -33.64
N GLU A 35 6.50 -85.97 -32.51
CA GLU A 35 5.97 -85.28 -31.34
C GLU A 35 6.40 -83.81 -31.41
N THR A 36 5.45 -82.92 -31.71
CA THR A 36 5.74 -81.50 -31.95
C THR A 36 5.88 -80.70 -30.67
N ASN A 37 5.50 -81.25 -29.51
CA ASN A 37 5.49 -80.55 -28.23
C ASN A 37 4.74 -79.19 -28.32
N GLY A 38 3.55 -79.23 -28.93
CA GLY A 38 2.67 -78.06 -29.08
C GLY A 38 2.93 -77.21 -30.33
N GLY A 39 3.72 -77.70 -31.30
CA GLY A 39 3.85 -77.11 -32.63
C GLY A 39 2.78 -77.62 -33.61
N THR A 40 2.66 -76.97 -34.76
CA THR A 40 1.80 -77.38 -35.88
C THR A 40 2.65 -77.97 -37.00
N LEU A 41 2.44 -79.23 -37.34
CA LEU A 41 3.07 -79.89 -38.48
C LEU A 41 2.37 -79.49 -39.79
N GLY A 42 3.16 -79.27 -40.85
CA GLY A 42 2.63 -79.14 -42.21
C GLY A 42 2.31 -80.47 -42.91
N SER A 43 2.52 -81.60 -42.22
CA SER A 43 2.38 -82.97 -42.73
C SER A 43 1.69 -83.89 -41.71
N ASP A 44 1.47 -85.15 -42.09
CA ASP A 44 0.96 -86.17 -41.16
C ASP A 44 1.90 -86.38 -39.96
N ALA A 45 1.32 -86.70 -38.80
CA ALA A 45 2.05 -86.90 -37.53
C ALA A 45 2.92 -88.17 -37.51
N THR A 46 2.74 -89.04 -38.50
CA THR A 46 3.52 -90.26 -38.68
C THR A 46 3.95 -90.40 -40.14
N LEU A 47 5.16 -90.90 -40.36
CA LEU A 47 5.70 -91.22 -41.69
C LEU A 47 6.22 -92.67 -41.69
N GLU A 48 5.76 -93.48 -42.65
CA GLU A 48 6.24 -94.86 -42.84
C GLU A 48 7.19 -94.92 -44.04
N VAL A 49 8.39 -95.49 -43.85
CA VAL A 49 9.44 -95.62 -44.89
C VAL A 49 10.12 -96.98 -44.83
N ASP A 50 10.79 -97.39 -45.91
CA ASP A 50 11.64 -98.57 -45.89
C ASP A 50 12.81 -98.37 -44.90
N LYS A 51 13.11 -99.40 -44.10
CA LYS A 51 14.22 -99.41 -43.14
C LYS A 51 15.55 -99.08 -43.82
N GLY A 52 16.28 -98.14 -43.21
CA GLY A 52 17.54 -97.61 -43.73
C GLY A 52 17.38 -96.38 -44.64
N THR A 53 16.15 -95.91 -44.89
CA THR A 53 15.90 -94.68 -45.65
C THR A 53 16.13 -93.45 -44.77
N ALA A 54 16.89 -92.48 -45.26
CA ALA A 54 17.01 -91.15 -44.64
C ALA A 54 15.78 -90.31 -44.99
N ILE A 55 15.29 -89.49 -44.06
CA ILE A 55 14.08 -88.68 -44.23
C ILE A 55 14.41 -87.19 -44.22
N SER A 56 13.62 -86.37 -44.89
CA SER A 56 13.73 -84.91 -44.79
C SER A 56 13.14 -84.42 -43.48
N GLU A 57 13.73 -83.37 -42.91
CA GLU A 57 13.17 -82.68 -41.75
C GLU A 57 11.75 -82.15 -42.05
N PRO A 58 10.75 -82.43 -41.19
CA PRO A 58 9.40 -81.95 -41.41
C PRO A 58 9.32 -80.44 -41.17
N THR A 59 8.47 -79.75 -41.93
CA THR A 59 8.13 -78.36 -41.64
C THR A 59 7.19 -78.32 -40.45
N VAL A 60 7.62 -77.67 -39.37
CA VAL A 60 6.83 -77.45 -38.16
C VAL A 60 6.96 -75.99 -37.74
N THR A 61 5.87 -75.41 -37.26
CA THR A 61 5.83 -74.03 -36.75
C THR A 61 5.20 -74.00 -35.37
N LYS A 62 5.72 -73.16 -34.49
CA LYS A 62 5.10 -72.84 -33.21
C LYS A 62 5.13 -71.34 -33.03
N GLU A 63 3.95 -70.73 -32.85
CA GLU A 63 3.82 -69.29 -32.69
C GLU A 63 4.70 -68.80 -31.54
N GLY A 64 5.44 -67.71 -31.76
CA GLY A 64 6.33 -67.13 -30.75
C GLY A 64 7.55 -67.96 -30.38
N HIS A 65 7.88 -69.02 -31.15
CA HIS A 65 9.02 -69.89 -30.84
C HIS A 65 9.85 -70.23 -32.07
N THR A 66 11.17 -70.35 -31.88
CA THR A 66 12.11 -70.86 -32.86
C THR A 66 12.36 -72.36 -32.64
N LEU A 67 12.31 -73.16 -33.71
CA LEU A 67 12.67 -74.57 -33.65
C LEU A 67 14.19 -74.68 -33.46
N LEU A 68 14.63 -75.28 -32.35
CA LEU A 68 16.05 -75.57 -32.12
C LEU A 68 16.50 -76.86 -32.81
N GLY A 69 15.56 -77.76 -33.07
CA GLY A 69 15.79 -79.01 -33.78
C GLY A 69 14.93 -80.16 -33.24
N TRP A 70 15.11 -81.32 -33.85
CA TRP A 70 14.44 -82.57 -33.47
C TRP A 70 15.39 -83.47 -32.68
N TYR A 71 14.85 -84.22 -31.72
CA TYR A 71 15.60 -85.07 -30.81
C TYR A 71 15.00 -86.47 -30.74
N SER A 72 15.83 -87.51 -30.61
CA SER A 72 15.36 -88.90 -30.54
C SER A 72 14.82 -89.32 -29.16
N ASP A 73 14.90 -88.42 -28.18
CA ASP A 73 14.43 -88.66 -26.82
C ASP A 73 13.62 -87.46 -26.31
N SER A 74 12.65 -87.73 -25.43
CA SER A 74 11.76 -86.70 -24.87
C SER A 74 12.45 -85.76 -23.89
N THR A 75 13.72 -86.01 -23.54
CA THR A 75 14.53 -85.14 -22.67
C THR A 75 15.48 -84.22 -23.45
N PHE A 76 15.41 -84.27 -24.79
CA PHE A 76 16.18 -83.44 -25.71
C PHE A 76 17.71 -83.54 -25.55
N ASN A 77 18.22 -84.72 -25.22
CA ASN A 77 19.65 -84.95 -25.00
C ASN A 77 20.38 -85.44 -26.26
N VAL A 78 19.66 -86.09 -27.18
CA VAL A 78 20.21 -86.69 -28.40
C VAL A 78 19.53 -86.06 -29.61
N ALA A 79 20.24 -85.16 -30.29
CA ALA A 79 19.76 -84.56 -31.52
C ALA A 79 19.57 -85.65 -32.59
N TYR A 80 18.45 -85.57 -33.32
CA TYR A 80 18.15 -86.49 -34.39
C TYR A 80 18.86 -86.07 -35.68
N ASP A 81 19.63 -86.98 -36.26
CA ASP A 81 20.35 -86.74 -37.52
C ASP A 81 19.54 -87.27 -38.71
N PHE A 82 18.92 -86.35 -39.45
CA PHE A 82 18.11 -86.64 -40.64
C PHE A 82 18.89 -87.28 -41.80
N ALA A 83 20.23 -87.20 -41.80
CA ALA A 83 21.05 -87.85 -42.81
C ALA A 83 21.21 -89.37 -42.56
N GLN A 84 20.93 -89.84 -41.35
CA GLN A 84 21.00 -91.26 -41.02
C GLN A 84 19.71 -91.98 -41.42
N GLY A 85 19.87 -93.16 -42.03
CA GLY A 85 18.74 -94.01 -42.37
C GLY A 85 18.03 -94.55 -41.13
N VAL A 86 16.70 -94.50 -41.10
CA VAL A 86 15.90 -94.95 -39.95
C VAL A 86 15.94 -96.47 -39.80
N GLN A 87 16.48 -96.97 -38.68
CA GLN A 87 16.71 -98.41 -38.48
C GLN A 87 15.56 -99.15 -37.77
N GLY A 88 14.61 -98.43 -37.20
CA GLY A 88 13.49 -98.97 -36.42
C GLY A 88 12.47 -97.89 -36.10
N ASN A 89 11.31 -98.28 -35.58
CA ASN A 89 10.28 -97.32 -35.19
C ASN A 89 10.83 -96.35 -34.14
N ILE A 90 10.60 -95.05 -34.34
CA ILE A 90 11.15 -94.00 -33.48
C ILE A 90 10.14 -92.85 -33.34
N THR A 91 10.09 -92.25 -32.16
CA THR A 91 9.44 -90.96 -31.94
C THR A 91 10.52 -89.89 -31.84
N ILE A 92 10.40 -88.83 -32.64
CA ILE A 92 11.28 -87.67 -32.54
C ILE A 92 10.51 -86.47 -31.99
N TYR A 93 11.19 -85.66 -31.18
CA TYR A 93 10.61 -84.60 -30.37
C TYR A 93 11.16 -83.24 -30.79
N ALA A 94 10.28 -82.30 -31.15
CA ALA A 94 10.68 -80.94 -31.47
C ALA A 94 11.04 -80.17 -30.19
N LYS A 95 12.20 -79.52 -30.18
CA LYS A 95 12.62 -78.61 -29.11
C LYS A 95 12.44 -77.16 -29.56
N TRP A 96 11.80 -76.35 -28.72
CA TRP A 96 11.48 -74.96 -29.00
C TRP A 96 12.22 -74.01 -28.07
N GLN A 97 12.63 -72.86 -28.59
CA GLN A 97 13.07 -71.71 -27.81
C GLN A 97 12.07 -70.57 -28.01
N PRO A 98 11.51 -69.98 -26.95
CA PRO A 98 10.70 -68.77 -27.06
C PRO A 98 11.46 -67.66 -27.79
N LEU A 99 10.75 -66.83 -28.56
CA LEU A 99 11.35 -65.62 -29.13
C LEU A 99 11.65 -64.63 -28.00
N GLU A 100 12.78 -63.94 -28.12
CA GLU A 100 13.12 -62.80 -27.27
C GLU A 100 12.55 -61.55 -27.93
N LEU A 101 11.71 -60.82 -27.18
CA LEU A 101 10.98 -59.64 -27.62
C LEU A 101 11.41 -58.43 -26.80
N VAL A 102 11.37 -57.26 -27.42
CA VAL A 102 11.78 -55.99 -26.82
C VAL A 102 10.55 -55.19 -26.42
N VAL A 103 10.48 -54.82 -25.15
CA VAL A 103 9.52 -53.84 -24.63
C VAL A 103 10.27 -52.53 -24.40
N THR A 104 9.81 -51.46 -25.06
CA THR A 104 10.40 -50.12 -24.95
C THR A 104 9.46 -49.22 -24.17
N TYR A 105 9.97 -48.59 -23.11
CA TYR A 105 9.27 -47.58 -22.31
C TYR A 105 9.77 -46.21 -22.72
N TYR A 106 8.90 -45.37 -23.28
CA TYR A 106 9.26 -44.07 -23.84
C TYR A 106 8.64 -42.94 -23.01
N THR A 107 9.47 -42.05 -22.48
CA THR A 107 9.07 -40.87 -21.69
C THR A 107 9.60 -39.63 -22.39
N ASP A 108 8.86 -39.16 -23.40
CA ASP A 108 9.09 -38.01 -24.29
C ASP A 108 10.53 -37.81 -24.83
N ALA A 109 11.52 -37.54 -23.97
CA ALA A 109 12.94 -37.37 -24.32
C ALA A 109 13.82 -38.62 -24.04
N GLU A 110 13.35 -39.57 -23.24
CA GLU A 110 14.11 -40.74 -22.82
C GLU A 110 13.38 -42.04 -23.14
N TYR A 111 14.14 -43.13 -23.22
CA TYR A 111 13.57 -44.46 -23.31
C TYR A 111 14.44 -45.50 -22.61
N ASP A 112 13.79 -46.52 -22.06
CA ASP A 112 14.43 -47.73 -21.56
C ASP A 112 13.88 -48.96 -22.31
N THR A 113 14.69 -50.01 -22.39
CA THR A 113 14.32 -51.25 -23.08
C THR A 113 14.57 -52.47 -22.22
N ILE A 114 13.55 -53.32 -22.11
CA ILE A 114 13.65 -54.61 -21.42
C ILE A 114 13.39 -55.72 -22.44
N ILE A 115 14.27 -56.72 -22.46
CA ILE A 115 14.12 -57.93 -23.28
C ILE A 115 13.45 -59.00 -22.43
N THR A 116 12.38 -59.63 -22.96
CA THR A 116 11.68 -60.73 -22.30
C THR A 116 11.22 -61.78 -23.31
N SER A 117 10.92 -62.99 -22.85
CA SER A 117 10.52 -64.09 -23.70
C SER A 117 9.03 -64.03 -24.09
N TYR A 118 8.70 -64.51 -25.28
CA TYR A 118 7.32 -64.61 -25.79
C TYR A 118 6.40 -65.36 -24.82
N GLY A 119 5.25 -64.76 -24.51
CA GLY A 119 4.21 -65.32 -23.64
C GLY A 119 4.39 -65.02 -22.14
N GLU A 120 5.50 -64.39 -21.74
CA GLU A 120 5.69 -63.91 -20.38
C GLU A 120 4.86 -62.64 -20.10
N SER A 121 4.63 -62.34 -18.82
CA SER A 121 4.02 -61.07 -18.41
C SER A 121 4.91 -59.88 -18.81
N PHE A 122 4.30 -58.74 -19.11
CA PHE A 122 5.06 -57.51 -19.33
C PHE A 122 5.95 -57.18 -18.12
N PRO A 123 7.22 -56.82 -18.33
CA PRO A 123 8.08 -56.38 -17.23
C PRO A 123 7.50 -55.09 -16.62
N THR A 124 7.71 -54.88 -15.33
CA THR A 124 7.32 -53.63 -14.65
C THR A 124 8.56 -52.79 -14.37
N THR A 125 8.45 -51.49 -14.59
CA THR A 125 9.44 -50.48 -14.18
C THR A 125 8.87 -49.65 -13.04
N ASP A 126 9.74 -49.00 -12.26
CA ASP A 126 9.31 -47.90 -11.39
C ASP A 126 8.68 -46.79 -12.25
N ASP A 127 7.70 -46.09 -11.69
CA ASP A 127 7.05 -44.97 -12.38
C ASP A 127 8.08 -43.88 -12.67
N PRO A 128 8.10 -43.32 -13.90
CA PRO A 128 9.04 -42.27 -14.25
C PRO A 128 8.73 -41.00 -13.45
N VAL A 129 9.78 -40.36 -12.96
CA VAL A 129 9.69 -39.10 -12.21
C VAL A 129 10.20 -37.98 -13.11
N VAL A 130 9.31 -37.06 -13.47
CA VAL A 130 9.64 -35.85 -14.24
C VAL A 130 9.29 -34.65 -13.37
N GLU A 131 10.27 -33.80 -13.07
CA GLU A 131 10.09 -32.62 -12.22
C GLU A 131 8.98 -31.71 -12.79
N GLY A 132 7.99 -31.36 -11.95
CA GLY A 132 6.85 -30.52 -12.36
C GLY A 132 5.70 -31.26 -13.04
N TYR A 133 5.74 -32.60 -13.12
CA TYR A 133 4.73 -33.39 -13.79
C TYR A 133 4.31 -34.64 -13.00
N HIS A 134 3.02 -34.92 -13.01
CA HIS A 134 2.41 -36.14 -12.50
C HIS A 134 2.40 -37.23 -13.59
N PHE A 135 2.88 -38.44 -13.26
CA PHE A 135 2.81 -39.57 -14.19
C PHE A 135 1.41 -40.22 -14.16
N ASP A 136 0.68 -40.13 -15.27
CA ASP A 136 -0.70 -40.63 -15.40
C ASP A 136 -0.76 -42.13 -15.79
N GLY A 137 0.36 -42.71 -16.21
CA GLY A 137 0.45 -44.11 -16.65
C GLY A 137 0.99 -44.29 -18.06
N TRP A 138 1.05 -45.56 -18.47
CA TRP A 138 1.56 -46.00 -19.77
C TRP A 138 0.46 -46.15 -20.81
N TYR A 139 0.76 -45.83 -22.06
CA TYR A 139 -0.16 -45.87 -23.20
C TYR A 139 0.44 -46.66 -24.36
N SER A 140 -0.41 -47.31 -25.14
CA SER A 140 0.02 -48.15 -26.28
C SER A 140 0.23 -47.39 -27.59
N ASP A 141 -0.15 -46.11 -27.62
CA ASP A 141 -0.05 -45.20 -28.75
C ASP A 141 0.66 -43.91 -28.38
N GLN A 142 1.35 -43.30 -29.35
CA GLN A 142 2.13 -42.08 -29.15
C GLN A 142 1.24 -40.87 -28.85
N GLU A 143 -0.01 -40.91 -29.29
CA GLU A 143 -1.04 -39.90 -29.09
C GLU A 143 -1.65 -39.92 -27.68
N LEU A 144 -1.25 -40.88 -26.84
CA LEU A 144 -1.65 -41.02 -25.43
C LEU A 144 -3.17 -41.15 -25.25
N THR A 145 -3.82 -41.90 -26.14
CA THR A 145 -5.28 -42.09 -26.15
C THR A 145 -5.74 -43.45 -25.64
N THR A 146 -4.89 -44.47 -25.68
CA THR A 146 -5.19 -45.85 -25.31
C THR A 146 -4.31 -46.30 -24.12
N PRO A 147 -4.82 -46.20 -22.88
CA PRO A 147 -4.12 -46.66 -21.68
C PRO A 147 -3.73 -48.14 -21.78
N PHE A 148 -2.55 -48.48 -21.27
CA PHE A 148 -2.02 -49.83 -21.26
C PHE A 148 -2.13 -50.47 -19.88
N GLU A 149 -2.81 -51.62 -19.80
CA GLU A 149 -3.11 -52.32 -18.56
C GLU A 149 -2.25 -53.58 -18.39
N PHE A 150 -1.32 -53.57 -17.43
CA PHE A 150 -0.34 -54.65 -17.23
C PHE A 150 -0.96 -55.95 -16.69
N THR A 151 -2.03 -55.86 -15.90
CA THR A 151 -2.54 -56.94 -15.02
C THR A 151 -2.91 -58.25 -15.75
N SER A 152 -3.13 -58.22 -17.06
CA SER A 152 -3.45 -59.42 -17.86
C SER A 152 -2.74 -59.50 -19.21
N ALA A 153 -1.82 -58.58 -19.50
CA ALA A 153 -1.12 -58.52 -20.77
C ALA A 153 0.10 -59.46 -20.76
N VAL A 154 0.31 -60.17 -21.88
CA VAL A 154 1.50 -60.99 -22.14
C VAL A 154 2.21 -60.49 -23.39
N VAL A 155 3.54 -60.63 -23.42
CA VAL A 155 4.35 -60.12 -24.52
C VAL A 155 4.29 -61.10 -25.70
N THR A 156 3.58 -60.73 -26.76
CA THR A 156 3.48 -61.53 -27.99
C THR A 156 4.27 -60.94 -29.15
N ASP A 157 4.55 -59.64 -29.11
CA ASP A 157 5.32 -58.89 -30.11
C ASP A 157 6.19 -57.81 -29.44
N ASN A 158 7.16 -57.26 -30.19
CA ASN A 158 7.88 -56.06 -29.75
C ASN A 158 6.87 -54.93 -29.51
N THR A 159 6.94 -54.31 -28.34
CA THR A 159 5.94 -53.34 -27.88
C THR A 159 6.63 -52.05 -27.44
N THR A 160 6.05 -50.91 -27.80
CA THR A 160 6.47 -49.60 -27.27
C THR A 160 5.32 -49.01 -26.46
N LEU A 161 5.62 -48.60 -25.22
CA LEU A 161 4.70 -47.95 -24.32
C LEU A 161 5.14 -46.49 -24.12
N TYR A 162 4.20 -45.57 -24.14
CA TYR A 162 4.43 -44.14 -24.04
C TYR A 162 3.91 -43.63 -22.70
N GLY A 163 4.76 -42.95 -21.94
CA GLY A 163 4.38 -42.37 -20.65
C GLY A 163 3.58 -41.09 -20.84
N LYS A 164 2.44 -40.99 -20.16
CA LYS A 164 1.64 -39.76 -20.12
C LYS A 164 1.93 -38.99 -18.83
N PHE A 165 2.10 -37.69 -18.99
CA PHE A 165 2.39 -36.77 -17.90
C PHE A 165 1.39 -35.61 -17.92
N THR A 166 0.88 -35.25 -16.75
CA THR A 166 0.08 -34.04 -16.55
C THR A 166 0.92 -33.02 -15.80
N ILE A 167 0.99 -31.79 -16.31
CA ILE A 167 1.71 -30.70 -15.65
C ILE A 167 1.10 -30.40 -14.28
N GLU A 168 1.91 -30.30 -13.25
CA GLU A 168 1.45 -30.00 -11.89
C GLU A 168 1.25 -28.49 -11.69
N GLU A 169 0.40 -28.16 -10.72
CA GLU A 169 0.12 -26.79 -10.29
C GLU A 169 0.74 -26.56 -8.91
N TYR A 170 1.32 -25.37 -8.72
CA TYR A 170 1.93 -24.93 -7.47
C TYR A 170 1.35 -23.57 -7.07
N THR A 171 1.31 -23.32 -5.76
CA THR A 171 0.72 -22.11 -5.19
C THR A 171 1.80 -21.08 -4.88
N LEU A 172 1.57 -19.84 -5.31
CA LEU A 172 2.22 -18.64 -4.80
C LEU A 172 1.37 -18.04 -3.69
N THR A 173 1.94 -17.90 -2.50
CA THR A 173 1.34 -17.22 -1.35
C THR A 173 2.11 -15.94 -1.06
N ILE A 174 1.39 -14.82 -0.92
CA ILE A 174 1.97 -13.53 -0.52
C ILE A 174 1.51 -13.21 0.90
N ILE A 175 2.45 -12.92 1.79
CA ILE A 175 2.22 -12.66 3.21
C ILE A 175 2.60 -11.23 3.57
N ASN A 176 1.78 -10.59 4.40
CA ASN A 176 2.07 -9.33 5.07
C ASN A 176 1.84 -9.48 6.57
N MET A 177 2.86 -9.20 7.40
CA MET A 177 2.77 -9.27 8.88
C MET A 177 2.11 -10.56 9.40
N GLY A 178 2.48 -11.70 8.81
CA GLY A 178 1.95 -13.03 9.17
C GLY A 178 0.56 -13.38 8.61
N ASN A 179 -0.08 -12.49 7.84
CA ASN A 179 -1.37 -12.74 7.19
C ASN A 179 -1.20 -12.97 5.69
N ILE A 180 -1.96 -13.93 5.14
CA ILE A 180 -2.01 -14.15 3.69
C ILE A 180 -2.81 -13.01 3.04
N VAL A 181 -2.18 -12.24 2.15
CA VAL A 181 -2.81 -11.13 1.41
C VAL A 181 -3.18 -11.52 -0.02
N SER A 182 -2.52 -12.53 -0.59
CA SER A 182 -2.85 -13.09 -1.90
C SER A 182 -2.44 -14.56 -1.97
N GLU A 183 -3.22 -15.36 -2.70
CA GLU A 183 -2.92 -16.75 -3.01
C GLU A 183 -3.33 -17.04 -4.45
N THR A 184 -2.42 -17.56 -5.27
CA THR A 184 -2.66 -17.81 -6.70
C THR A 184 -1.92 -19.08 -7.14
N THR A 185 -2.59 -19.89 -7.96
CA THR A 185 -2.03 -21.15 -8.50
C THR A 185 -1.47 -20.95 -9.91
N TYR A 186 -0.30 -21.52 -10.17
CA TYR A 186 0.39 -21.49 -11.45
C TYR A 186 0.77 -22.90 -11.88
N THR A 187 0.77 -23.18 -13.19
CA THR A 187 1.35 -24.43 -13.71
C THR A 187 2.88 -24.38 -13.65
N TYR A 188 3.54 -25.55 -13.54
CA TYR A 188 5.01 -25.62 -13.55
C TYR A 188 5.64 -24.85 -14.72
N GLY A 189 6.59 -23.97 -14.43
CA GLY A 189 7.28 -23.16 -15.42
C GLY A 189 6.48 -21.99 -16.01
N GLU A 190 5.23 -21.79 -15.59
CA GLU A 190 4.45 -20.60 -15.92
C GLU A 190 5.13 -19.35 -15.35
N LEU A 191 5.11 -18.25 -16.12
CA LEU A 191 5.74 -17.00 -15.70
C LEU A 191 4.87 -16.32 -14.63
N VAL A 192 5.43 -16.13 -13.44
CA VAL A 192 4.81 -15.40 -12.34
C VAL A 192 5.08 -13.91 -12.50
N ASP A 193 4.02 -13.11 -12.60
CA ASP A 193 4.09 -11.66 -12.55
C ASP A 193 4.16 -11.19 -11.09
N ILE A 194 5.29 -10.57 -10.72
CA ILE A 194 5.47 -10.05 -9.36
C ILE A 194 4.68 -8.74 -9.21
N PRO A 195 3.86 -8.59 -8.15
CA PRO A 195 3.21 -7.32 -7.90
C PRO A 195 4.25 -6.23 -7.67
N THR A 196 4.11 -5.13 -8.42
CA THR A 196 4.99 -3.96 -8.31
C THR A 196 4.45 -2.89 -7.38
N ASP A 197 3.20 -3.03 -6.95
CA ASP A 197 2.53 -2.13 -6.03
C ASP A 197 1.54 -2.90 -5.13
N PHE A 198 1.41 -2.41 -3.90
CA PHE A 198 0.34 -2.78 -2.98
C PHE A 198 -0.18 -1.49 -2.35
N THR A 199 -1.50 -1.33 -2.31
CA THR A 199 -2.14 -0.17 -1.67
C THR A 199 -2.77 -0.59 -0.36
N MET A 200 -2.31 0.02 0.74
CA MET A 200 -2.88 -0.13 2.08
C MET A 200 -2.87 1.24 2.74
N GLU A 201 -4.02 1.68 3.25
CA GLU A 201 -4.17 2.98 3.91
C GLU A 201 -3.23 3.09 5.11
N GLY A 202 -2.45 4.18 5.21
CA GLY A 202 -1.46 4.40 6.26
C GLY A 202 -0.09 3.74 6.04
N TYR A 203 0.14 3.06 4.91
CA TYR A 203 1.40 2.33 4.66
C TYR A 203 1.98 2.60 3.26
N ILE A 204 3.32 2.58 3.19
CA ILE A 204 4.10 2.61 1.95
C ILE A 204 4.58 1.19 1.64
N PHE A 205 4.37 0.76 0.40
CA PHE A 205 4.91 -0.49 -0.11
C PHE A 205 6.39 -0.34 -0.49
N ASN A 206 7.26 -1.08 0.18
CA ASN A 206 8.71 -1.04 -0.01
C ASN A 206 9.26 -2.18 -0.88
N GLY A 207 8.46 -3.24 -1.10
CA GLY A 207 8.81 -4.29 -2.06
C GLY A 207 8.33 -5.68 -1.68
N VAL A 208 8.66 -6.63 -2.54
CA VAL A 208 8.43 -8.08 -2.34
C VAL A 208 9.76 -8.78 -2.05
N TYR A 209 9.76 -9.73 -1.12
CA TYR A 209 10.93 -10.40 -0.59
C TYR A 209 10.70 -11.90 -0.45
N GLU A 210 11.78 -12.69 -0.50
CA GLU A 210 11.72 -14.15 -0.30
C GLU A 210 11.57 -14.53 1.20
N GLU A 211 11.93 -13.62 2.11
CA GLU A 211 11.99 -13.87 3.55
C GLU A 211 11.25 -12.80 4.34
N GLU A 212 10.67 -13.17 5.49
CA GLU A 212 9.91 -12.28 6.38
C GLU A 212 10.75 -11.13 6.95
N GLN A 213 12.08 -11.30 7.02
CA GLN A 213 13.04 -10.28 7.45
C GLN A 213 13.36 -9.25 6.36
N PHE A 214 12.67 -9.31 5.21
CA PHE A 214 12.86 -8.42 4.06
C PHE A 214 14.28 -8.48 3.49
N ILE A 215 14.80 -9.70 3.39
CA ILE A 215 16.09 -10.02 2.76
C ILE A 215 15.80 -10.63 1.39
N ASN A 216 16.68 -10.41 0.42
CA ASN A 216 16.56 -10.92 -0.96
C ASN A 216 15.28 -10.41 -1.64
N GLN A 217 15.30 -9.12 -2.02
CA GLN A 217 14.21 -8.48 -2.75
C GLN A 217 14.00 -9.14 -4.12
N VAL A 218 12.75 -9.45 -4.43
CA VAL A 218 12.32 -10.00 -5.73
C VAL A 218 12.01 -8.85 -6.67
N ILE A 219 12.92 -8.59 -7.61
CA ILE A 219 12.85 -7.43 -8.52
C ILE A 219 12.47 -7.79 -9.97
N SER A 220 12.18 -9.06 -10.23
CA SER A 220 11.83 -9.55 -11.56
C SER A 220 10.95 -10.79 -11.50
N ASN A 221 10.11 -10.96 -12.52
CA ASN A 221 9.32 -12.16 -12.75
C ASN A 221 10.19 -13.43 -12.80
N PHE A 222 9.62 -14.55 -12.34
CA PHE A 222 10.28 -15.85 -12.35
C PHE A 222 9.34 -16.94 -12.87
N ALA A 223 9.88 -18.07 -13.33
CA ALA A 223 9.09 -19.21 -13.74
C ALA A 223 8.76 -20.08 -12.52
N MET A 224 7.48 -20.47 -12.35
CA MET A 224 7.03 -21.20 -11.17
C MET A 224 7.83 -22.51 -10.99
N PRO A 225 8.50 -22.71 -9.84
CA PRO A 225 9.28 -23.92 -9.59
C PRO A 225 8.36 -25.12 -9.32
N ALA A 226 8.95 -26.31 -9.21
CA ALA A 226 8.25 -27.53 -8.81
C ALA A 226 7.98 -27.59 -7.29
N ASP A 227 7.62 -26.46 -6.69
CA ASP A 227 7.29 -26.32 -5.28
C ASP A 227 6.42 -25.07 -5.05
N ASN A 228 5.68 -25.04 -3.94
CA ASN A 228 4.94 -23.86 -3.53
C ASN A 228 5.92 -22.74 -3.14
N VAL A 229 5.60 -21.50 -3.51
CA VAL A 229 6.43 -20.32 -3.22
C VAL A 229 5.70 -19.43 -2.23
N THR A 230 6.40 -18.99 -1.19
CA THR A 230 5.92 -17.95 -0.26
C THR A 230 6.78 -16.70 -0.42
N LEU A 231 6.14 -15.56 -0.63
CA LEU A 231 6.78 -14.25 -0.68
C LEU A 231 6.20 -13.35 0.40
N TYR A 232 6.98 -12.35 0.80
CA TYR A 232 6.64 -11.39 1.84
C TYR A 232 6.64 -9.98 1.27
N ILE A 233 5.64 -9.19 1.62
CA ILE A 233 5.63 -7.77 1.27
C ILE A 233 6.06 -6.93 2.46
N GLU A 234 6.94 -5.98 2.21
CA GLU A 234 7.30 -4.97 3.20
C GLU A 234 6.37 -3.78 3.04
N MET A 235 5.59 -3.53 4.09
CA MET A 235 4.80 -2.32 4.23
C MET A 235 5.40 -1.52 5.39
N GLU A 236 5.82 -0.30 5.13
CA GLU A 236 6.29 0.64 6.15
C GLU A 236 5.15 1.57 6.52
N GLU A 237 4.83 1.66 7.81
CA GLU A 237 3.83 2.61 8.30
C GLU A 237 4.33 4.03 8.01
N PHE A 238 3.52 4.79 7.27
CA PHE A 238 3.84 6.18 6.99
C PHE A 238 3.23 7.04 8.09
N SER A 239 4.07 7.48 9.03
CA SER A 239 3.68 8.44 10.04
C SER A 239 3.78 9.86 9.51
N GLN A 240 2.66 10.57 9.48
CA GLN A 240 2.69 12.02 9.29
C GLN A 240 2.97 12.69 10.64
N VAL A 241 3.84 13.70 10.63
CA VAL A 241 4.15 14.53 11.80
C VAL A 241 3.59 15.91 11.55
N LEU A 242 2.70 16.39 12.42
CA LEU A 242 2.12 17.73 12.30
C LEU A 242 3.08 18.73 12.93
N THR A 243 3.56 19.67 12.15
CA THR A 243 4.55 20.65 12.57
C THR A 243 3.87 21.96 12.93
N ILE A 244 3.93 22.33 14.21
CA ILE A 244 3.26 23.53 14.75
C ILE A 244 4.30 24.55 15.21
N TYR A 245 4.20 25.78 14.72
CA TYR A 245 5.09 26.86 15.13
C TYR A 245 4.40 27.89 16.04
N LEU A 246 5.11 28.29 17.08
CA LEU A 246 4.72 29.32 18.03
C LEU A 246 5.61 30.55 17.87
N VAL A 247 5.02 31.74 17.94
CA VAL A 247 5.77 32.99 18.01
C VAL A 247 6.38 33.18 19.41
N PRO A 248 7.53 33.88 19.54
CA PRO A 248 8.26 33.99 20.80
C PRO A 248 7.68 35.08 21.73
N PHE A 249 6.41 34.96 22.10
CA PHE A 249 5.75 35.90 23.03
C PHE A 249 6.12 35.64 24.51
N ARG A 250 6.73 34.48 24.78
CA ARG A 250 7.27 34.03 26.07
C ARG A 250 8.62 33.32 25.86
N PRO A 251 9.39 33.04 26.92
CA PRO A 251 10.58 32.20 26.83
C PRO A 251 10.25 30.85 26.16
N GLY A 252 11.07 30.42 25.20
CA GLY A 252 10.75 29.25 24.37
C GLY A 252 10.60 27.94 25.14
N GLU A 253 11.40 27.71 26.19
CA GLU A 253 11.26 26.51 27.05
C GLU A 253 9.90 26.46 27.74
N GLU A 254 9.39 27.60 28.22
CA GLU A 254 8.06 27.69 28.81
C GLU A 254 6.97 27.35 27.79
N LEU A 255 7.08 27.87 26.55
CA LEU A 255 6.13 27.56 25.48
C LEU A 255 6.14 26.08 25.09
N LEU A 256 7.33 25.46 25.01
CA LEU A 256 7.46 24.05 24.66
C LEU A 256 6.90 23.13 25.75
N ASP A 257 7.18 23.41 27.03
CA ASP A 257 6.64 22.63 28.15
C ASP A 257 5.10 22.59 28.13
N ILE A 258 4.46 23.72 27.82
CA ILE A 258 3.00 23.83 27.73
C ILE A 258 2.46 23.09 26.51
N SER A 259 3.24 23.09 25.43
CA SER A 259 2.85 22.47 24.18
C SER A 259 2.79 20.94 24.28
N GLU A 260 3.43 20.31 25.26
CA GLU A 260 3.34 18.85 25.50
C GLU A 260 1.93 18.41 25.94
N ASP A 261 1.27 19.20 26.79
CA ASP A 261 -0.10 18.93 27.21
C ASP A 261 -1.08 19.14 26.03
N LEU A 262 -0.86 20.20 25.26
CA LEU A 262 -1.64 20.48 24.04
C LEU A 262 -1.44 19.39 22.99
N LYS A 263 -0.20 18.96 22.76
CA LYS A 263 0.18 17.84 21.89
C LYS A 263 -0.59 16.59 22.24
N THR A 264 -0.66 16.24 23.53
CA THR A 264 -1.37 15.05 24.00
C THR A 264 -2.86 15.11 23.65
N LEU A 265 -3.50 16.26 23.85
CA LEU A 265 -4.92 16.46 23.53
C LEU A 265 -5.17 16.45 22.02
N MET A 266 -4.32 17.10 21.24
CA MET A 266 -4.43 17.14 19.78
C MET A 266 -4.23 15.76 19.16
N LEU A 267 -3.24 14.99 19.62
CA LEU A 267 -3.00 13.62 19.13
C LEU A 267 -4.19 12.71 19.43
N ALA A 268 -4.80 12.82 20.61
CA ALA A 268 -6.00 12.06 20.93
C ALA A 268 -7.17 12.41 19.99
N ALA A 269 -7.35 13.68 19.65
CA ALA A 269 -8.38 14.10 18.70
C ALA A 269 -8.12 13.59 17.27
N LEU A 270 -6.86 13.61 16.83
CA LEU A 270 -6.45 13.05 15.53
C LEU A 270 -6.64 11.52 15.49
N GLU A 271 -6.28 10.81 16.55
CA GLU A 271 -6.47 9.35 16.68
C GLU A 271 -7.96 8.97 16.67
N ASP A 272 -8.79 9.66 17.46
CA ASP A 272 -10.24 9.42 17.51
C ASP A 272 -10.92 9.66 16.15
N ALA A 273 -10.37 10.56 15.34
CA ALA A 273 -10.83 10.84 13.98
C ALA A 273 -10.26 9.88 12.91
N GLY A 274 -9.37 8.95 13.28
CA GLY A 274 -8.75 7.99 12.35
C GLY A 274 -7.68 8.60 11.44
N SER A 275 -7.04 9.69 11.88
CA SER A 275 -5.97 10.37 11.15
C SER A 275 -4.68 9.52 11.03
N SER A 276 -3.90 9.75 9.97
CA SER A 276 -2.56 9.15 9.78
C SER A 276 -1.43 9.90 10.50
N TYR A 277 -1.74 10.99 11.20
CA TYR A 277 -0.76 11.74 11.99
C TYR A 277 -0.48 11.02 13.30
N THR A 278 0.77 10.58 13.50
CA THR A 278 1.17 9.82 14.70
C THR A 278 1.97 10.66 15.69
N ASP A 279 2.42 11.84 15.29
CA ASP A 279 3.16 12.76 16.15
C ASP A 279 2.85 14.22 15.82
N ILE A 280 3.10 15.10 16.79
CA ILE A 280 3.03 16.55 16.65
C ILE A 280 4.32 17.14 17.20
N GLU A 281 4.98 17.98 16.43
CA GLU A 281 6.19 18.68 16.85
C GLU A 281 5.93 20.18 16.98
N PHE A 282 6.25 20.71 18.16
CA PHE A 282 6.17 22.14 18.42
C PHE A 282 7.53 22.80 18.30
N TYR A 283 7.56 23.94 17.61
CA TYR A 283 8.73 24.77 17.44
C TYR A 283 8.42 26.21 17.87
N VAL A 284 9.42 26.88 18.43
CA VAL A 284 9.31 28.32 18.76
C VAL A 284 10.21 29.10 17.82
N GLY A 285 9.61 29.97 17.01
CA GLY A 285 10.36 30.84 16.11
C GLY A 285 11.17 31.90 16.85
N SER A 286 12.25 32.38 16.22
CA SER A 286 13.11 33.41 16.82
C SER A 286 12.49 34.82 16.77
N THR A 287 11.54 35.04 15.86
CA THR A 287 10.78 36.27 15.65
C THR A 287 9.38 35.92 15.14
N TYR A 288 8.46 36.88 15.11
CA TYR A 288 7.12 36.69 14.54
C TYR A 288 7.20 36.39 13.04
N GLU A 289 8.06 37.13 12.34
CA GLU A 289 8.33 37.03 10.91
C GLU A 289 8.86 35.64 10.53
N THR A 290 9.79 35.08 11.31
CA THR A 290 10.32 33.73 11.04
C THR A 290 9.26 32.64 11.14
N VAL A 291 8.21 32.84 11.95
CA VAL A 291 7.10 31.90 12.04
C VAL A 291 6.17 32.06 10.83
N GLY A 292 5.85 33.30 10.44
CA GLY A 292 5.10 33.57 9.21
C GLY A 292 5.80 33.03 7.97
N GLU A 293 7.12 33.18 7.87
CA GLU A 293 7.94 32.60 6.80
C GLU A 293 7.90 31.07 6.81
N ALA A 294 8.03 30.44 7.97
CA ALA A 294 7.98 28.99 8.10
C ALA A 294 6.62 28.43 7.63
N LEU A 295 5.52 29.10 7.99
CA LEU A 295 4.19 28.73 7.51
C LEU A 295 4.06 28.95 6.00
N LEU A 296 4.51 30.10 5.49
CA LEU A 296 4.41 30.46 4.06
C LEU A 296 5.10 29.43 3.15
N VAL A 297 6.29 28.96 3.54
CA VAL A 297 7.09 28.03 2.72
C VAL A 297 6.81 26.55 2.99
N GLY A 298 5.84 26.24 3.86
CA GLY A 298 5.43 24.87 4.19
C GLY A 298 6.39 24.12 5.12
N ILE A 299 7.25 24.83 5.86
CA ILE A 299 8.04 24.24 6.96
C ILE A 299 7.16 23.98 8.18
N ALA A 300 6.21 24.89 8.45
CA ALA A 300 5.16 24.69 9.44
C ALA A 300 3.85 24.32 8.73
N ASP A 301 3.10 23.41 9.31
CA ASP A 301 1.74 23.08 8.85
C ASP A 301 0.71 24.02 9.49
N VAL A 302 0.95 24.36 10.76
CA VAL A 302 0.10 25.25 11.57
C VAL A 302 0.99 26.25 12.30
N ALA A 303 0.52 27.48 12.48
CA ALA A 303 1.22 28.47 13.30
C ALA A 303 0.29 29.37 14.11
N TYR A 304 0.76 29.76 15.29
CA TYR A 304 0.13 30.77 16.15
C TYR A 304 0.72 32.13 15.83
N LEU A 305 -0.08 33.03 15.26
CA LEU A 305 0.37 34.31 14.71
C LEU A 305 -0.41 35.47 15.32
N PRO A 306 0.24 36.62 15.60
CA PRO A 306 -0.48 37.86 15.77
C PRO A 306 -1.21 38.22 14.48
N ALA A 307 -2.36 38.88 14.62
CA ALA A 307 -3.19 39.29 13.49
C ALA A 307 -2.41 40.04 12.39
N THR A 308 -1.47 40.91 12.78
CA THR A 308 -0.61 41.64 11.83
C THR A 308 0.34 40.72 11.07
N THR A 309 0.90 39.71 11.74
CA THR A 309 1.81 38.75 11.09
C THR A 309 1.03 37.87 10.13
N TYR A 310 -0.14 37.38 10.55
CA TYR A 310 -1.03 36.64 9.65
C TYR A 310 -1.30 37.42 8.37
N VAL A 311 -1.79 38.66 8.44
CA VAL A 311 -2.09 39.48 7.26
C VAL A 311 -0.85 39.70 6.38
N MET A 312 0.31 40.02 6.98
CA MET A 312 1.55 40.25 6.22
C MET A 312 1.98 39.04 5.38
N TYR A 313 1.69 37.82 5.83
CA TYR A 313 2.10 36.58 5.14
C TYR A 313 0.97 35.92 4.34
N HIS A 314 -0.29 36.07 4.75
CA HIS A 314 -1.46 35.68 3.97
C HIS A 314 -1.60 36.51 2.69
N ASP A 315 -1.38 37.84 2.75
CA ASP A 315 -1.55 38.72 1.59
C ASP A 315 -0.38 38.66 0.58
N VAL A 316 0.65 37.82 0.83
CA VAL A 316 1.71 37.57 -0.15
C VAL A 316 1.11 36.89 -1.39
N GLU A 317 1.57 37.27 -2.59
CA GLU A 317 1.09 36.68 -3.84
C GLU A 317 1.24 35.15 -3.83
N SER A 318 0.13 34.44 -4.03
CA SER A 318 0.04 32.97 -3.99
C SER A 318 0.37 32.33 -2.64
N SER A 319 0.15 33.06 -1.53
CA SER A 319 0.25 32.46 -0.19
C SER A 319 -0.76 31.32 -0.03
N PRO A 320 -0.34 30.16 0.49
CA PRO A 320 -1.24 29.08 0.88
C PRO A 320 -1.73 29.22 2.33
N ILE A 321 -1.39 30.33 3.01
CA ILE A 321 -1.75 30.51 4.42
C ILE A 321 -3.24 30.82 4.50
N GLU A 322 -3.97 30.13 5.36
CA GLU A 322 -5.38 30.38 5.63
C GLU A 322 -5.63 30.40 7.15
N PRO A 323 -6.64 31.14 7.64
CA PRO A 323 -6.95 31.19 9.06
C PRO A 323 -7.70 29.92 9.48
N LEU A 324 -7.36 29.38 10.65
CA LEU A 324 -8.03 28.22 11.26
C LEU A 324 -9.05 28.67 12.30
N VAL A 325 -8.57 29.36 13.35
CA VAL A 325 -9.38 29.88 14.45
C VAL A 325 -8.77 31.16 14.99
N ALA A 326 -9.61 32.06 15.47
CA ALA A 326 -9.17 33.23 16.23
C ALA A 326 -9.21 32.94 17.72
N LEU A 327 -8.20 33.43 18.46
CA LEU A 327 -8.20 33.42 19.92
C LEU A 327 -9.26 34.40 20.41
N THR A 328 -10.10 33.98 21.35
CA THR A 328 -11.18 34.80 21.86
C THR A 328 -10.90 35.37 23.24
N ARG A 329 -11.73 36.34 23.60
CA ARG A 329 -11.84 36.88 24.94
C ARG A 329 -13.30 36.96 25.35
N ILE A 330 -13.55 37.02 26.65
CA ILE A 330 -14.88 37.31 27.17
C ILE A 330 -15.32 38.70 26.67
N GLY A 331 -16.47 38.72 26.01
CA GLY A 331 -17.10 39.90 25.45
C GLY A 331 -17.58 40.87 26.52
N LEU A 332 -17.90 42.08 26.08
CA LEU A 332 -18.44 43.14 26.93
C LEU A 332 -19.95 43.26 26.73
N ASN A 333 -20.68 43.59 27.80
CA ASN A 333 -22.10 43.94 27.71
C ASN A 333 -22.37 45.21 26.87
N LYS A 334 -21.31 45.96 26.55
CA LYS A 334 -21.31 47.12 25.66
C LYS A 334 -20.20 46.92 24.64
N ASP A 335 -20.59 46.83 23.38
CA ASP A 335 -19.67 46.71 22.25
C ASP A 335 -20.30 47.37 21.01
N TYR A 336 -20.40 48.70 21.06
CA TYR A 336 -21.08 49.49 20.03
C TYR A 336 -20.08 50.29 19.21
N ASP A 337 -20.34 50.45 17.91
CA ASP A 337 -19.56 51.38 17.07
C ASP A 337 -19.84 52.84 17.43
N ASP A 338 -21.06 53.13 17.91
CA ASP A 338 -21.50 54.48 18.27
C ASP A 338 -21.11 54.84 19.71
N ALA A 339 -20.22 55.83 19.85
CA ALA A 339 -19.65 56.26 21.13
C ALA A 339 -20.70 56.67 22.19
N ASN A 340 -21.81 57.29 21.79
CA ASN A 340 -22.85 57.72 22.72
C ASN A 340 -23.58 56.55 23.41
N LEU A 341 -23.62 55.37 22.79
CA LEU A 341 -24.22 54.17 23.38
C LEU A 341 -23.40 53.62 24.56
N TRP A 342 -22.15 54.04 24.71
CA TRP A 342 -21.29 53.70 25.84
C TRP A 342 -21.51 54.60 27.07
N ASN A 343 -22.29 55.67 26.95
CA ASN A 343 -22.39 56.78 27.91
C ASN A 343 -23.77 56.87 28.61
N ASP A 344 -24.34 55.73 28.97
CA ASP A 344 -25.60 55.64 29.73
C ASP A 344 -25.40 55.80 31.26
N GLY A 345 -24.16 56.01 31.72
CA GLY A 345 -23.78 56.09 33.13
C GLY A 345 -23.74 54.75 33.86
N MET A 346 -23.99 53.64 33.17
CA MET A 346 -23.90 52.29 33.76
C MET A 346 -22.53 51.66 33.51
N PRO A 347 -22.07 50.74 34.37
CA PRO A 347 -20.83 50.02 34.15
C PRO A 347 -20.82 49.21 32.86
N THR A 348 -19.64 49.17 32.24
CA THR A 348 -19.28 48.12 31.26
C THR A 348 -18.81 46.90 32.05
N THR A 349 -19.43 45.76 31.83
CA THR A 349 -19.15 44.49 32.49
C THR A 349 -18.81 43.43 31.47
N SER A 350 -18.06 42.40 31.88
CA SER A 350 -17.91 41.19 31.09
C SER A 350 -19.24 40.45 30.94
N ASP A 351 -19.49 39.88 29.77
CA ASP A 351 -20.60 38.96 29.51
C ASP A 351 -20.01 37.57 29.19
N SER A 352 -20.00 36.68 30.19
CA SER A 352 -19.41 35.35 30.06
C SER A 352 -20.14 34.43 29.09
N GLN A 353 -21.29 34.84 28.55
CA GLN A 353 -22.00 34.10 27.51
C GLN A 353 -21.59 34.53 26.10
N VAL A 354 -20.75 35.57 25.97
CA VAL A 354 -20.31 36.12 24.69
C VAL A 354 -18.80 35.99 24.61
N GLN A 355 -18.30 35.30 23.59
CA GLN A 355 -16.89 35.31 23.22
C GLN A 355 -16.69 36.12 21.94
N VAL A 356 -15.63 36.93 21.89
CA VAL A 356 -15.29 37.76 20.73
C VAL A 356 -13.83 37.58 20.34
N PRO A 357 -13.49 37.58 19.04
CA PRO A 357 -12.12 37.44 18.55
C PRO A 357 -11.39 38.79 18.46
N TYR A 358 -11.92 39.83 19.10
CA TYR A 358 -11.39 41.19 19.00
C TYR A 358 -11.61 41.97 20.29
N TYR A 359 -10.96 43.12 20.38
CA TYR A 359 -11.29 44.17 21.32
C TYR A 359 -11.34 45.52 20.60
N ARG A 360 -11.58 46.62 21.32
CA ARG A 360 -11.64 47.95 20.71
C ARG A 360 -10.79 48.95 21.46
N SER A 361 -10.40 49.99 20.75
CA SER A 361 -9.97 51.24 21.36
C SER A 361 -11.16 52.16 21.63
N LEU A 362 -11.17 52.77 22.80
CA LEU A 362 -12.06 53.86 23.16
C LEU A 362 -11.26 55.15 23.31
N ILE A 363 -11.76 56.21 22.70
CA ILE A 363 -11.33 57.57 22.91
C ILE A 363 -12.25 58.17 23.98
N ILE A 364 -11.69 58.47 25.16
CA ILE A 364 -12.46 58.81 26.36
C ILE A 364 -12.16 60.26 26.76
N ALA A 365 -13.19 61.08 26.82
CA ALA A 365 -13.14 62.42 27.38
C ALA A 365 -13.26 62.37 28.91
N GLY A 366 -12.40 63.14 29.58
CA GLY A 366 -12.30 63.23 31.04
C GLY A 366 -13.18 64.32 31.65
N PRO A 367 -13.02 64.58 32.96
CA PRO A 367 -13.82 65.55 33.70
C PRO A 367 -13.47 67.02 33.40
N SER A 368 -12.44 67.30 32.60
CA SER A 368 -12.06 68.67 32.25
C SER A 368 -13.19 69.40 31.52
N ALA A 369 -13.22 70.74 31.60
CA ALA A 369 -14.26 71.53 30.94
C ALA A 369 -14.30 71.30 29.41
N ALA A 370 -13.14 71.13 28.77
CA ALA A 370 -13.07 70.86 27.33
C ALA A 370 -13.51 69.43 26.99
N GLY A 371 -13.07 68.43 27.78
CA GLY A 371 -13.52 67.04 27.62
C GLY A 371 -15.04 66.92 27.75
N GLN A 372 -15.63 67.53 28.78
CA GLN A 372 -17.08 67.52 29.01
C GLN A 372 -17.87 68.24 27.90
N ALA A 373 -17.31 69.30 27.30
CA ALA A 373 -17.96 69.99 26.18
C ALA A 373 -18.09 69.07 24.94
N VAL A 374 -17.04 68.30 24.64
CA VAL A 374 -17.03 67.35 23.52
C VAL A 374 -17.92 66.15 23.83
N ALA A 375 -17.86 65.62 25.05
CA ALA A 375 -18.75 64.56 25.53
C ALA A 375 -20.23 64.93 25.39
N ALA A 376 -20.62 66.14 25.81
CA ALA A 376 -22.00 66.62 25.68
C ALA A 376 -22.47 66.66 24.22
N LYS A 377 -21.57 67.01 23.29
CA LYS A 377 -21.87 67.00 21.85
C LYS A 377 -22.15 65.58 21.35
N VAL A 378 -21.26 64.62 21.67
CA VAL A 378 -21.44 63.20 21.31
C VAL A 378 -22.73 62.63 21.89
N ASN A 379 -23.00 62.88 23.17
CA ASN A 379 -24.20 62.39 23.85
C ASN A 379 -25.51 62.97 23.30
N SER A 380 -25.46 64.15 22.66
CA SER A 380 -26.61 64.72 21.95
C SER A 380 -26.89 64.06 20.60
N GLY A 381 -26.02 63.14 20.15
CA GLY A 381 -26.06 62.52 18.82
C GLY A 381 -25.51 63.43 17.71
N ALA A 382 -24.92 64.58 18.06
CA ALA A 382 -24.32 65.48 17.08
C ALA A 382 -22.94 64.94 16.65
N PRO A 383 -22.61 64.96 15.34
CA PRO A 383 -21.32 64.50 14.86
C PRO A 383 -20.20 65.44 15.33
N LEU A 384 -19.04 64.86 15.64
CA LEU A 384 -17.82 65.63 15.85
C LEU A 384 -17.28 66.16 14.52
N VAL A 385 -16.66 67.34 14.58
CA VAL A 385 -15.85 67.95 13.52
C VAL A 385 -14.46 68.23 14.07
N TRP A 386 -13.50 68.47 13.19
CA TRP A 386 -12.10 68.68 13.58
C TRP A 386 -11.90 69.79 14.63
N ASP A 387 -12.66 70.89 14.52
CA ASP A 387 -12.60 72.00 15.47
C ASP A 387 -13.03 71.62 16.90
N ASP A 388 -13.76 70.52 17.10
CA ASP A 388 -14.12 70.06 18.43
C ASP A 388 -12.95 69.35 19.14
N VAL A 389 -11.98 68.82 18.37
CA VAL A 389 -10.96 67.90 18.90
C VAL A 389 -9.52 68.39 18.78
N LYS A 390 -9.25 69.29 17.83
CA LYS A 390 -7.87 69.71 17.48
C LYS A 390 -7.13 70.41 18.63
N ASP A 391 -7.86 71.14 19.48
CA ASP A 391 -7.29 71.96 20.55
C ASP A 391 -7.29 71.23 21.92
N LEU A 392 -7.77 69.99 21.97
CA LEU A 392 -7.79 69.17 23.18
C LEU A 392 -6.38 68.69 23.54
N ASN A 393 -6.14 68.47 24.82
CA ASN A 393 -4.95 67.79 25.32
C ASN A 393 -5.21 66.27 25.36
N TRP A 394 -4.36 65.50 24.69
CA TRP A 394 -4.48 64.06 24.50
C TRP A 394 -3.44 63.29 25.31
N CYS A 395 -3.88 62.28 26.07
CA CYS A 395 -3.00 61.24 26.60
C CYS A 395 -3.11 59.96 25.75
N VAL A 396 -2.00 59.60 25.10
CA VAL A 396 -1.90 58.43 24.22
C VAL A 396 -0.81 57.48 24.72
N ARG A 397 -0.74 56.27 24.15
CA ARG A 397 0.30 55.27 24.44
C ARG A 397 1.46 55.38 23.44
N SER A 398 2.41 54.44 23.55
CA SER A 398 3.52 54.33 22.58
C SER A 398 2.97 54.15 21.17
N VAL A 399 3.74 54.58 20.16
CA VAL A 399 3.33 54.54 18.75
C VAL A 399 3.00 53.14 18.22
N THR A 400 3.46 52.10 18.91
CA THR A 400 3.21 50.68 18.62
C THR A 400 1.99 50.11 19.35
N SER A 401 1.32 50.89 20.19
CA SER A 401 0.17 50.41 20.97
C SER A 401 -1.09 50.40 20.13
N SER A 402 -1.68 49.22 19.90
CA SER A 402 -2.90 49.06 19.09
C SER A 402 -4.05 49.94 19.59
N SER A 403 -4.51 49.72 20.82
CA SER A 403 -5.64 50.48 21.39
C SER A 403 -5.27 51.85 21.95
N GLY A 404 -4.00 52.12 22.20
CA GLY A 404 -3.57 53.37 22.80
C GLY A 404 -2.97 54.38 21.84
N TYR A 405 -2.73 54.00 20.58
CA TYR A 405 -2.16 54.90 19.59
C TYR A 405 -2.61 54.58 18.16
N VAL A 406 -2.34 53.38 17.66
CA VAL A 406 -2.54 52.98 16.25
C VAL A 406 -3.98 53.19 15.82
N TYR A 407 -4.92 52.49 16.46
CA TYR A 407 -6.34 52.53 16.10
C TYR A 407 -7.01 53.87 16.43
N PRO A 408 -6.69 54.55 17.54
CA PRO A 408 -7.09 55.95 17.74
C PRO A 408 -6.61 56.93 16.67
N ASN A 409 -5.37 56.79 16.20
CA ASN A 409 -4.81 57.67 15.17
C ASN A 409 -5.48 57.41 13.81
N MET A 410 -5.75 56.14 13.50
CA MET A 410 -6.59 55.77 12.37
C MET A 410 -8.00 56.34 12.51
N TRP A 411 -8.61 56.28 13.69
CA TRP A 411 -9.92 56.88 13.93
C TRP A 411 -9.93 58.39 13.64
N LEU A 412 -8.88 59.13 14.04
CA LEU A 412 -8.72 60.54 13.66
C LEU A 412 -8.63 60.71 12.14
N ASN A 413 -7.90 59.82 11.47
CA ASN A 413 -7.73 59.89 10.03
C ASN A 413 -9.04 59.61 9.29
N THR A 414 -9.73 58.53 9.63
CA THR A 414 -11.00 58.13 9.03
C THR A 414 -12.09 59.18 9.28
N LYS A 415 -12.14 59.79 10.48
CA LYS A 415 -13.16 60.80 10.81
C LYS A 415 -12.86 62.19 10.25
N PHE A 416 -11.60 62.61 10.25
CA PHE A 416 -11.22 64.01 10.02
C PHE A 416 -10.20 64.23 8.89
N GLY A 417 -9.60 63.17 8.34
CA GLY A 417 -8.46 63.25 7.43
C GLY A 417 -7.20 63.79 8.12
N LYS A 418 -7.07 63.53 9.43
CA LYS A 418 -6.07 64.13 10.33
C LYS A 418 -5.45 63.09 11.24
N THR A 419 -4.27 63.38 11.77
CA THR A 419 -3.57 62.47 12.69
C THR A 419 -3.20 63.22 13.97
N TYR A 420 -2.56 62.53 14.92
CA TYR A 420 -1.98 63.17 16.09
C TYR A 420 -0.99 64.30 15.75
N ASP A 421 -0.32 64.25 14.60
CA ASP A 421 0.60 65.30 14.16
C ASP A 421 -0.11 66.61 13.79
N ASP A 422 -1.43 66.56 13.51
CA ASP A 422 -2.23 67.73 13.19
C ASP A 422 -2.84 68.40 14.44
N ILE A 423 -2.81 67.75 15.61
CA ILE A 423 -3.39 68.25 16.85
C ILE A 423 -2.62 69.51 17.30
N THR A 424 -3.35 70.60 17.55
CA THR A 424 -2.81 71.88 18.03
C THR A 424 -2.75 71.96 19.55
N GLY A 425 -3.58 71.18 20.24
CA GLY A 425 -3.44 70.91 21.67
C GLY A 425 -2.24 70.01 21.98
N TYR A 426 -2.10 69.61 23.24
CA TYR A 426 -0.94 68.84 23.67
C TYR A 426 -1.17 67.32 23.53
N VAL A 427 -0.39 66.63 22.70
CA VAL A 427 -0.39 65.14 22.62
C VAL A 427 0.75 64.57 23.45
N THR A 428 0.44 63.73 24.43
CA THR A 428 1.43 63.15 25.37
C THR A 428 1.40 61.64 25.34
N THR A 429 2.57 61.03 25.09
CA THR A 429 2.76 59.61 25.36
C THR A 429 2.97 59.38 26.84
N THR A 430 2.08 58.61 27.47
CA THR A 430 2.18 58.23 28.88
C THR A 430 3.07 56.99 29.07
N ALA A 431 3.45 56.67 30.32
CA ALA A 431 4.26 55.47 30.61
C ALA A 431 3.42 54.17 30.64
N GLY A 432 2.18 54.24 31.13
CA GLY A 432 1.22 53.13 31.18
C GLY A 432 -0.23 53.60 31.00
N TYR A 433 -1.17 52.65 30.88
CA TYR A 433 -2.60 52.97 30.89
C TYR A 433 -3.04 53.60 32.21
N GLY A 434 -2.55 53.13 33.36
CA GLY A 434 -2.80 53.77 34.66
C GLY A 434 -2.28 55.22 34.73
N ASN A 435 -1.18 55.56 34.05
CA ASN A 435 -0.72 56.95 33.93
C ASN A 435 -1.64 57.78 33.02
N SER A 436 -2.24 57.16 31.99
CA SER A 436 -3.23 57.82 31.14
C SER A 436 -4.51 58.09 31.93
N MET A 437 -4.95 57.12 32.73
CA MET A 437 -6.15 57.23 33.57
C MET A 437 -5.97 58.28 34.67
N SER A 438 -4.85 58.27 35.38
CA SER A 438 -4.56 59.28 36.39
C SER A 438 -4.37 60.69 35.80
N SER A 439 -3.79 60.81 34.61
CA SER A 439 -3.68 62.10 33.90
C SER A 439 -5.03 62.63 33.43
N LEU A 440 -5.94 61.73 33.00
CA LEU A 440 -7.31 62.07 32.65
C LEU A 440 -8.08 62.55 33.88
N ALA A 441 -8.00 61.82 34.99
CA ALA A 441 -8.60 62.21 36.26
C ALA A 441 -8.07 63.56 36.76
N ALA A 442 -6.76 63.77 36.69
CA ALA A 442 -6.11 65.02 37.10
C ALA A 442 -6.36 66.20 36.15
N GLU A 443 -7.14 66.00 35.07
CA GLU A 443 -7.44 67.01 34.04
C GLU A 443 -6.16 67.56 33.37
N ILE A 444 -5.10 66.75 33.34
CA ILE A 444 -3.86 67.04 32.61
C ILE A 444 -4.10 66.87 31.11
N CYS A 445 -4.90 65.87 30.74
CA CYS A 445 -5.46 65.71 29.42
C CYS A 445 -6.99 65.81 29.45
N ASP A 446 -7.54 66.33 28.37
CA ASP A 446 -8.99 66.42 28.14
C ASP A 446 -9.54 65.11 27.62
N VAL A 447 -8.71 64.38 26.85
CA VAL A 447 -9.04 63.11 26.22
C VAL A 447 -7.89 62.12 26.41
N ALA A 448 -8.20 60.84 26.60
CA ALA A 448 -7.22 59.78 26.64
C ALA A 448 -7.75 58.52 25.94
N THR A 449 -6.83 57.70 25.44
CA THR A 449 -7.16 56.50 24.64
C THR A 449 -6.88 55.22 25.40
N PHE A 450 -7.81 54.28 25.36
CA PHE A 450 -7.74 53.05 26.14
C PHE A 450 -8.28 51.84 25.38
N TYR A 451 -7.93 50.65 25.83
CA TYR A 451 -8.67 49.44 25.49
C TYR A 451 -10.08 49.48 26.14
N ALA A 452 -11.06 48.83 25.52
CA ALA A 452 -12.48 49.00 25.87
C ALA A 452 -12.84 48.67 27.33
N ASP A 453 -12.07 47.80 27.98
CA ASP A 453 -12.26 47.43 29.37
C ASP A 453 -11.79 48.47 30.39
N ALA A 454 -10.98 49.45 29.99
CA ALA A 454 -10.19 50.23 30.93
C ALA A 454 -11.03 50.96 31.99
N ARG A 455 -12.24 51.44 31.66
CA ARG A 455 -13.11 52.06 32.67
C ARG A 455 -13.55 51.08 33.77
N ARG A 456 -13.72 49.80 33.43
CA ARG A 456 -14.01 48.73 34.40
C ARG A 456 -12.77 48.42 35.22
N ASP A 457 -11.63 48.25 34.55
CA ASP A 457 -10.38 47.84 35.19
C ASP A 457 -9.81 48.90 36.14
N TYR A 458 -10.13 50.18 35.93
CA TYR A 458 -9.70 51.30 36.78
C TYR A 458 -10.84 51.93 37.59
N ALA A 459 -12.01 51.28 37.70
CA ALA A 459 -13.16 51.85 38.42
C ALA A 459 -12.84 52.10 39.90
N ASP A 460 -12.14 51.16 40.54
CA ASP A 460 -11.75 51.27 41.95
C ASP A 460 -10.69 52.37 42.13
N GLU A 461 -9.61 52.35 41.32
CA GLU A 461 -8.54 53.35 41.39
C GLU A 461 -9.04 54.77 41.07
N TRP A 462 -10.08 54.91 40.23
CA TRP A 462 -10.70 56.19 39.95
C TRP A 462 -11.23 56.86 41.22
N GLU A 463 -11.92 56.09 42.06
CA GLU A 463 -12.46 56.57 43.33
C GLU A 463 -11.38 56.69 44.41
N THR A 464 -10.54 55.66 44.56
CA THR A 464 -9.62 55.56 45.70
C THR A 464 -8.34 56.37 45.51
N ASP A 465 -7.72 56.22 44.34
CA ASP A 465 -6.34 56.69 44.09
C ASP A 465 -6.34 58.04 43.40
N TYR A 466 -7.34 58.29 42.54
CA TYR A 466 -7.44 59.52 41.75
C TYR A 466 -8.41 60.55 42.35
N GLY A 467 -9.10 60.20 43.45
CA GLY A 467 -9.93 61.12 44.24
C GLY A 467 -11.16 61.63 43.48
N LYS A 468 -11.68 60.83 42.57
CA LYS A 468 -12.88 61.09 41.77
C LYS A 468 -14.09 60.36 42.35
N THR A 469 -15.28 60.56 41.78
CA THR A 469 -16.53 60.04 42.36
C THR A 469 -17.03 58.78 41.68
N ASP A 470 -17.03 58.78 40.34
CA ASP A 470 -17.56 57.67 39.57
C ASP A 470 -17.09 57.83 38.11
N ILE A 471 -16.30 56.86 37.66
CA ILE A 471 -15.71 56.86 36.32
C ILE A 471 -16.77 56.87 35.22
N TRP A 472 -17.94 56.25 35.45
CA TRP A 472 -18.98 56.09 34.44
C TRP A 472 -19.76 57.37 34.17
N THR A 473 -19.88 58.24 35.17
CA THR A 473 -20.55 59.55 35.05
C THR A 473 -19.58 60.70 34.79
N GLU A 474 -18.32 60.59 35.20
CA GLU A 474 -17.31 61.64 35.03
C GLU A 474 -16.49 61.51 33.73
N THR A 475 -16.57 60.36 33.05
CA THR A 475 -15.92 60.14 31.75
C THR A 475 -16.92 59.69 30.69
N ASN A 476 -16.65 60.05 29.44
CA ASN A 476 -17.53 59.73 28.32
C ASN A 476 -16.71 59.28 27.12
N VAL A 477 -17.13 58.21 26.47
CA VAL A 477 -16.57 57.78 25.18
C VAL A 477 -16.99 58.78 24.12
N ILE A 478 -16.02 59.32 23.39
CA ILE A 478 -16.24 60.27 22.29
C ILE A 478 -15.88 59.67 20.92
N GLY A 479 -15.20 58.52 20.91
CA GLY A 479 -14.86 57.77 19.73
C GLY A 479 -14.59 56.31 20.05
N VAL A 480 -14.84 55.45 19.07
CA VAL A 480 -14.62 54.00 19.12
C VAL A 480 -13.88 53.62 17.85
N SER A 481 -12.82 52.81 17.96
CA SER A 481 -12.12 52.31 16.78
C SER A 481 -12.87 51.17 16.09
N ALA A 482 -12.42 50.82 14.89
CA ALA A 482 -12.66 49.49 14.33
C ALA A 482 -12.18 48.39 15.30
N PRO A 483 -12.72 47.17 15.18
CA PRO A 483 -12.23 46.01 15.92
C PRO A 483 -10.72 45.83 15.78
N ILE A 484 -10.05 45.57 16.90
CA ILE A 484 -8.65 45.17 16.97
C ILE A 484 -8.66 43.67 17.15
N MET A 485 -8.35 42.95 16.07
CA MET A 485 -8.38 41.48 16.06
C MET A 485 -7.34 40.90 17.02
N ASN A 486 -7.72 39.84 17.71
CA ASN A 486 -6.82 39.00 18.48
C ASN A 486 -5.97 38.13 17.55
N ASP A 487 -5.02 37.42 18.16
CA ASP A 487 -4.15 36.46 17.51
C ASP A 487 -4.95 35.32 16.86
N VAL A 488 -4.33 34.68 15.87
CA VAL A 488 -4.93 33.67 15.01
C VAL A 488 -4.05 32.42 15.01
N ILE A 489 -4.70 31.27 14.99
CA ILE A 489 -4.07 30.03 14.55
C ILE A 489 -4.34 29.94 13.06
N ALA A 490 -3.29 29.86 12.25
CA ALA A 490 -3.35 29.75 10.79
C ALA A 490 -2.67 28.46 10.34
N TYR A 491 -2.99 27.99 9.14
CA TYR A 491 -2.42 26.79 8.55
C TYR A 491 -1.93 27.03 7.14
N ASN A 492 -1.09 26.11 6.64
CA ASN A 492 -0.70 26.07 5.24
C ASN A 492 -1.61 25.08 4.49
N ALA A 493 -2.43 25.61 3.57
CA ALA A 493 -3.42 24.85 2.79
C ALA A 493 -2.82 23.92 1.73
N ASP A 494 -1.53 24.06 1.39
CA ASP A 494 -0.83 23.11 0.52
C ASP A 494 -0.37 21.86 1.30
N ASN A 495 -0.15 21.98 2.62
CA ASN A 495 0.33 20.90 3.47
C ASN A 495 -0.82 20.05 4.06
N LEU A 496 -1.98 20.66 4.34
CA LEU A 496 -3.09 20.01 5.02
C LEU A 496 -4.27 19.75 4.08
N ASP A 497 -4.83 18.55 4.13
CA ASP A 497 -6.11 18.26 3.48
C ASP A 497 -7.31 18.76 4.30
N THR A 498 -8.46 18.85 3.65
CA THR A 498 -9.70 19.34 4.26
C THR A 498 -10.15 18.54 5.48
N THR A 499 -9.89 17.23 5.52
CA THR A 499 -10.28 16.39 6.66
C THR A 499 -9.46 16.74 7.89
N ILE A 500 -8.15 16.95 7.75
CA ILE A 500 -7.30 17.39 8.86
C ILE A 500 -7.68 18.78 9.34
N ILE A 501 -7.99 19.70 8.42
CA ILE A 501 -8.44 21.06 8.77
C ILE A 501 -9.72 21.01 9.62
N GLU A 502 -10.74 20.25 9.20
CA GLU A 502 -12.00 20.09 9.94
C GLU A 502 -11.78 19.49 11.35
N ILE A 503 -10.87 18.53 11.48
CA ILE A 503 -10.51 17.95 12.79
C ILE A 503 -9.87 19.00 13.71
N LEU A 504 -8.94 19.81 13.19
CA LEU A 504 -8.25 20.83 13.97
C LEU A 504 -9.20 21.98 14.35
N GLU A 505 -10.09 22.39 13.47
CA GLU A 505 -11.15 23.37 13.74
C GLU A 505 -12.04 22.92 14.90
N GLU A 506 -12.58 21.69 14.83
CA GLU A 506 -13.43 21.13 15.88
C GLU A 506 -12.65 21.00 17.20
N PHE A 507 -11.40 20.54 17.13
CA PHE A 507 -10.52 20.43 18.29
C PHE A 507 -10.38 21.77 19.00
N PHE A 508 -9.99 22.85 18.31
CA PHE A 508 -9.74 24.13 18.97
C PHE A 508 -11.02 24.77 19.53
N VAL A 509 -12.12 24.71 18.77
CA VAL A 509 -13.41 25.27 19.23
C VAL A 509 -13.89 24.57 20.50
N THR A 510 -13.71 23.24 20.60
CA THR A 510 -14.12 22.48 21.78
C THR A 510 -13.11 22.57 22.94
N LEU A 511 -11.82 22.78 22.64
CA LEU A 511 -10.76 22.94 23.63
C LEU A 511 -11.06 24.04 24.64
N GLY A 512 -11.70 25.15 24.23
CA GLY A 512 -12.06 26.26 25.13
C GLY A 512 -12.93 25.85 26.32
N ASP A 513 -13.72 24.79 26.18
CA ASP A 513 -14.59 24.25 27.24
C ASP A 513 -13.90 23.17 28.09
N ASP A 514 -12.70 22.71 27.71
CA ASP A 514 -11.98 21.68 28.44
C ASP A 514 -11.43 22.23 29.78
N PRO A 515 -11.71 21.58 30.93
CA PRO A 515 -11.17 22.01 32.21
C PRO A 515 -9.64 22.07 32.27
N MET A 516 -8.95 21.25 31.46
CA MET A 516 -7.50 21.24 31.31
C MET A 516 -7.01 22.44 30.49
N TYR A 517 -7.83 22.93 29.55
CA TYR A 517 -7.53 24.18 28.85
C TYR A 517 -7.35 25.36 29.80
N TRP A 518 -8.11 25.45 30.89
CA TRP A 518 -7.92 26.53 31.88
C TRP A 518 -6.59 26.46 32.65
N GLN A 519 -5.89 25.31 32.61
CA GLN A 519 -4.51 25.20 33.09
C GLN A 519 -3.51 25.76 32.06
N LEU A 520 -3.86 25.70 30.78
CA LEU A 520 -3.10 26.21 29.63
C LEU A 520 -3.42 27.69 29.28
N SER A 521 -4.65 28.16 29.51
CA SER A 521 -5.18 29.44 29.02
C SER A 521 -4.60 30.65 29.74
N GLY A 522 -4.17 30.49 31.00
CA GLY A 522 -3.36 31.47 31.72
C GLY A 522 -2.04 31.83 31.02
N LEU A 523 -1.67 31.09 29.96
CA LEU A 523 -0.42 31.21 29.22
C LEU A 523 -0.61 31.89 27.86
N PHE A 524 -1.68 31.58 27.12
CA PHE A 524 -2.05 32.22 25.85
C PHE A 524 -2.88 33.50 26.01
N TYR A 525 -3.22 33.90 27.24
CA TYR A 525 -3.98 35.11 27.55
C TYR A 525 -5.30 35.24 26.77
N ASN A 526 -6.02 34.12 26.60
CA ASN A 526 -7.29 34.08 25.87
C ASN A 526 -8.31 33.21 26.62
N ASP A 527 -9.58 33.34 26.24
CA ASP A 527 -10.71 32.67 26.91
C ASP A 527 -11.32 31.54 26.06
N GLY A 528 -10.80 31.25 24.87
CA GLY A 528 -11.30 30.21 23.96
C GLY A 528 -10.90 30.45 22.50
N PHE A 529 -11.58 29.74 21.60
CA PHE A 529 -11.35 29.79 20.16
C PHE A 529 -12.67 29.80 19.41
N ILE A 530 -12.72 30.54 18.31
CA ILE A 530 -13.84 30.49 17.36
C ILE A 530 -13.31 30.40 15.94
N LEU A 531 -14.12 29.81 15.05
CA LEU A 531 -13.88 29.91 13.61
C LEU A 531 -13.87 31.38 13.19
N ILE A 532 -13.02 31.70 12.22
CA ILE A 532 -12.80 33.06 11.74
C ILE A 532 -12.62 33.04 10.22
N ASP A 533 -13.13 34.06 9.53
CA ASP A 533 -12.90 34.24 8.10
C ASP A 533 -11.76 35.23 7.87
N ASP A 534 -11.03 35.11 6.75
CA ASP A 534 -9.97 36.05 6.41
C ASP A 534 -10.46 37.52 6.35
N THR A 535 -11.71 37.74 5.91
CA THR A 535 -12.30 39.09 5.84
C THR A 535 -12.45 39.75 7.20
N ASP A 536 -12.43 39.00 8.31
CA ASP A 536 -12.45 39.58 9.66
C ASP A 536 -11.15 40.34 9.99
N TYR A 537 -10.07 40.09 9.24
CA TYR A 537 -8.79 40.79 9.38
C TYR A 537 -8.66 42.06 8.52
N ASP A 538 -9.71 42.48 7.80
CA ASP A 538 -9.73 43.74 7.06
C ASP A 538 -9.34 44.98 7.89
N PRO A 539 -9.78 45.15 9.16
CA PRO A 539 -9.32 46.25 10.01
C PRO A 539 -7.81 46.25 10.25
N VAL A 540 -7.17 45.06 10.22
CA VAL A 540 -5.73 44.91 10.38
C VAL A 540 -5.00 45.32 9.10
N ARG A 541 -5.55 44.97 7.92
CA ARG A 541 -5.06 45.46 6.61
C ARG A 541 -5.11 46.98 6.53
N GLU A 542 -6.24 47.58 6.92
CA GLU A 542 -6.37 49.04 6.97
C GLU A 542 -5.32 49.67 7.89
N ALA A 543 -5.00 49.02 9.02
CA ALA A 543 -3.98 49.50 9.95
C ALA A 543 -2.56 49.42 9.37
N LEU A 544 -2.23 48.32 8.68
CA LEU A 544 -0.94 48.17 8.01
C LEU A 544 -0.77 49.20 6.90
N GLU A 545 -1.77 49.37 6.02
CA GLU A 545 -1.76 50.35 4.94
C GLU A 545 -1.59 51.78 5.48
N PHE A 546 -2.32 52.12 6.55
CA PHE A 546 -2.25 53.45 7.18
C PHE A 546 -0.83 53.80 7.67
N TYR A 547 -0.05 52.80 8.10
CA TYR A 547 1.34 52.98 8.55
C TYR A 547 2.38 52.68 7.45
N GLY A 548 1.95 52.38 6.23
CA GLY A 548 2.80 52.20 5.05
C GLY A 548 3.51 50.84 5.00
N TYR A 549 2.88 49.80 5.55
CA TYR A 549 3.33 48.41 5.43
C TYR A 549 2.68 47.71 4.25
#